data_AF-A0A524AGR7-F1
#
_entry.id   AF-A0A524AGR7-F1
#
_cell.length_a   1.000
_cell.length_b   1.000
_cell.length_c   1.000
_cell.angle_alpha   90.00
_cell.angle_beta   90.00
_cell.angle_gamma   90.00
#
_symmetry.space_group_name_H-M   'P 1'
#
loop_
_entity.id
_entity.type
_entity.pdbx_description
1 polymer ?
#
loop_
_entity_poly.entity_id
_entity_poly.type
_entity_poly.pdbx_seq_one_letter_code
_entity_poly.pdbx_strand_id
1 'polypeptide(L)'
;MLAPSKARGVKKLLTDYVANKLSEILFIKTGAIVETKITHETLKNLHESNPRATKLIWFDEVDIPNVGKLALAGSALADTKLYRDYLEHGKIWYVVFGIQKRGLVVGMTRNCVVTLFSGIEQREFVDYVLDEVLPLIS
;
A
#
# COMPACT_ATOMS: atom_id res chain seq x y z
N MET A 1 -11.17 -24.46 3.05
CA MET A 1 -10.67 -24.23 1.68
C MET A 1 -11.41 -23.01 1.12
N LEU A 2 -10.81 -21.81 1.19
CA LEU A 2 -11.41 -20.59 0.65
C LEU A 2 -11.35 -20.66 -0.88
N ALA A 3 -12.51 -20.76 -1.54
CA ALA A 3 -12.57 -20.69 -2.99
C ALA A 3 -11.97 -19.33 -3.44
N PRO A 4 -11.03 -19.31 -4.42
CA PRO A 4 -10.60 -18.05 -4.98
C PRO A 4 -11.82 -17.37 -5.58
N SER A 5 -12.10 -16.14 -5.15
CA SER A 5 -13.16 -15.30 -5.70
C SER A 5 -12.99 -15.22 -7.23
N LYS A 6 -13.92 -15.79 -7.99
CA LYS A 6 -13.97 -15.72 -9.47
C LYS A 6 -13.79 -14.29 -9.99
N ALA A 7 -14.25 -13.29 -9.25
CA ALA A 7 -14.13 -11.88 -9.59
C ALA A 7 -12.68 -11.35 -9.56
N ARG A 8 -11.80 -11.94 -8.75
CA ARG A 8 -10.39 -11.54 -8.67
C ARG A 8 -9.61 -11.96 -9.93
N GLY A 9 -9.93 -13.15 -10.48
CA GLY A 9 -9.30 -13.66 -11.70
C GLY A 9 -9.61 -12.81 -12.94
N VAL A 10 -10.87 -12.41 -13.13
CA VAL A 10 -11.29 -11.57 -14.27
C VAL A 10 -10.66 -10.18 -14.21
N LYS A 11 -10.62 -9.56 -13.04
CA LYS A 11 -9.97 -8.25 -12.87
C LYS A 11 -8.48 -8.30 -13.20
N LYS A 12 -7.78 -9.36 -12.76
CA LYS A 12 -6.36 -9.55 -13.06
C LYS A 12 -6.10 -9.67 -14.56
N LEU A 13 -6.90 -10.47 -15.28
CA LEU A 13 -6.78 -10.62 -16.73
C LEU A 13 -6.95 -9.28 -17.47
N LEU A 14 -7.90 -8.44 -17.03
CA LEU A 14 -8.09 -7.12 -17.62
C LEU A 14 -6.90 -6.18 -17.34
N THR A 15 -6.39 -6.17 -16.11
CA THR A 15 -5.22 -5.35 -15.74
C THR A 15 -3.98 -5.78 -16.55
N ASP A 16 -3.74 -7.09 -16.65
CA ASP A 16 -2.61 -7.65 -17.42
C ASP A 16 -2.74 -7.31 -18.91
N TYR A 17 -3.96 -7.34 -19.46
CA TYR A 17 -4.22 -6.92 -20.85
C TYR A 17 -3.91 -5.44 -21.07
N VAL A 18 -4.39 -4.55 -20.19
CA VAL A 18 -4.14 -3.10 -20.28
C VAL A 18 -2.64 -2.80 -20.17
N ALA A 19 -1.95 -3.41 -19.21
CA ALA A 19 -0.51 -3.23 -19.02
C ALA A 19 0.29 -3.66 -20.27
N ASN A 20 -0.06 -4.79 -20.88
CA ASN A 20 0.60 -5.24 -22.10
C ASN A 20 0.29 -4.35 -23.31
N LYS A 21 -0.95 -3.88 -23.46
CA LYS A 21 -1.31 -2.96 -24.54
C LYS A 21 -0.54 -1.64 -24.45
N LEU A 22 -0.45 -1.06 -23.25
CA LEU A 22 0.36 0.13 -23.03
C LEU A 22 1.85 -0.15 -23.23
N SER A 23 2.33 -1.33 -22.85
CA SER A 23 3.72 -1.74 -23.07
C SER A 23 4.08 -1.79 -24.56
N GLU A 24 3.20 -2.38 -25.38
CA GLU A 24 3.35 -2.43 -26.84
C GLU A 24 3.41 -1.03 -27.45
N ILE A 25 2.51 -0.13 -27.03
CA ILE A 25 2.42 1.24 -27.56
C ILE A 25 3.65 2.07 -27.17
N LEU A 26 4.07 2.01 -25.91
CA LEU A 26 5.10 2.91 -25.36
C LEU A 26 6.53 2.37 -25.52
N PHE A 27 6.70 1.04 -25.55
CA PHE A 27 8.01 0.39 -25.50
C PHE A 27 8.26 -0.64 -26.62
N ILE A 28 7.29 -0.83 -27.54
CA ILE A 28 7.40 -1.78 -28.67
C ILE A 28 7.69 -3.21 -28.21
N LYS A 29 7.26 -3.56 -26.99
CA LYS A 29 7.36 -4.91 -26.42
C LYS A 29 6.31 -5.13 -25.33
N THR A 30 5.91 -6.38 -25.12
CA THR A 30 5.06 -6.75 -23.97
C THR A 30 5.89 -6.82 -22.68
N GLY A 31 5.21 -6.70 -21.53
CA GLY A 31 5.84 -6.83 -20.22
C GLY A 31 6.80 -5.69 -19.81
N ALA A 32 6.74 -4.53 -20.47
CA ALA A 32 7.53 -3.36 -20.06
C ALA A 32 6.93 -2.65 -18.83
N ILE A 33 5.60 -2.63 -18.72
CA ILE A 33 4.87 -2.11 -17.56
C ILE A 33 4.54 -3.28 -16.64
N VAL A 34 5.07 -3.23 -15.43
CA VAL A 34 4.95 -4.28 -14.43
C VAL A 34 4.49 -3.71 -13.09
N GLU A 35 4.00 -4.57 -12.20
CA GLU A 35 3.68 -4.19 -10.83
C GLU A 35 4.95 -3.70 -10.11
N THR A 36 4.83 -2.54 -9.48
CA THR A 36 5.90 -1.93 -8.69
C THR A 36 5.71 -2.23 -7.20
N LYS A 37 6.74 -1.97 -6.39
CA LYS A 37 6.72 -2.26 -4.96
C LYS A 37 7.28 -1.12 -4.13
N ILE A 38 6.73 -0.99 -2.93
CA ILE A 38 7.29 -0.23 -1.81
C ILE A 38 7.67 -1.26 -0.75
N THR A 39 8.90 -1.16 -0.26
CA THR A 39 9.39 -2.10 0.74
C THR A 39 8.66 -1.95 2.07
N HIS A 40 8.73 -3.00 2.89
CA HIS A 40 8.22 -2.95 4.26
C HIS A 40 8.92 -1.82 5.05
N GLU A 41 10.22 -1.69 4.87
CA GLU A 41 11.09 -0.73 5.53
C GLU A 41 10.69 0.70 5.16
N THR A 42 10.38 0.96 3.89
CA THR A 42 9.89 2.27 3.45
C THR A 42 8.53 2.60 4.08
N LEU A 43 7.58 1.64 4.12
CA LEU A 43 6.30 1.86 4.79
C LEU A 43 6.46 2.06 6.31
N LYS A 44 7.38 1.32 6.94
CA LYS A 44 7.75 1.47 8.35
C LYS A 44 8.29 2.87 8.62
N ASN A 45 9.28 3.31 7.85
CA ASN A 45 9.88 4.64 7.98
C ASN A 45 8.85 5.76 7.76
N LEU A 46 7.97 5.59 6.77
CA LEU A 46 6.88 6.54 6.52
C LEU A 46 5.93 6.64 7.72
N HIS A 47 5.51 5.50 8.26
CA HIS A 47 4.68 5.44 9.47
C HIS A 47 5.37 6.10 10.68
N GLU A 48 6.62 5.73 10.95
CA GLU A 48 7.39 6.18 12.12
C GLU A 48 7.83 7.65 12.03
N SER A 49 7.95 8.21 10.81
CA SER A 49 8.19 9.65 10.63
C SER A 49 7.00 10.51 11.03
N ASN A 50 5.78 9.93 11.09
CA ASN A 50 4.57 10.61 11.49
C ASN A 50 3.65 9.70 12.35
N PRO A 51 4.10 9.33 13.56
CA PRO A 51 3.51 8.24 14.34
C PRO A 51 2.09 8.57 14.83
N ARG A 52 1.80 9.86 15.05
CA ARG A 52 0.49 10.34 15.53
C ARG A 52 -0.56 10.44 14.44
N ALA A 53 -0.17 10.45 13.17
CA ALA A 53 -1.12 10.57 12.06
C ALA A 53 -1.58 9.21 11.50
N THR A 54 -0.92 8.11 11.89
CA THR A 54 -1.32 6.78 11.43
C THR A 54 -2.58 6.32 12.15
N LYS A 55 -3.54 5.84 11.37
CA LYS A 55 -4.85 5.39 11.83
C LYS A 55 -4.96 3.86 11.83
N LEU A 56 -4.28 3.20 10.89
CA LEU A 56 -4.38 1.77 10.65
C LEU A 56 -3.08 1.22 10.06
N ILE A 57 -2.63 0.06 10.54
CA ILE A 57 -1.50 -0.69 10.01
C ILE A 57 -1.94 -2.14 9.84
N TRP A 58 -1.69 -2.72 8.67
CA TRP A 58 -1.87 -4.13 8.41
C TRP A 58 -0.51 -4.80 8.22
N PHE A 59 -0.39 -5.99 8.78
CA PHE A 59 0.76 -6.87 8.65
C PHE A 59 0.38 -8.11 7.84
N ASP A 60 1.32 -8.60 7.05
CA ASP A 60 1.31 -9.92 6.42
C ASP A 60 2.66 -10.61 6.64
N GLU A 61 2.84 -11.79 6.03
CA GLU A 61 4.03 -12.65 6.28
C GLU A 61 4.23 -12.91 7.77
N VAL A 62 3.12 -13.08 8.51
CA VAL A 62 3.14 -13.27 9.95
C VAL A 62 3.51 -14.71 10.29
N ASP A 63 4.48 -14.90 11.19
CA ASP A 63 4.99 -16.20 11.63
C ASP A 63 4.12 -16.87 12.73
N ILE A 64 2.83 -16.52 12.81
CA ILE A 64 1.88 -17.05 13.80
C ILE A 64 0.97 -18.09 13.13
N PRO A 65 0.84 -19.31 13.67
CA PRO A 65 0.02 -20.37 13.08
C PRO A 65 -1.42 -19.93 12.79
N ASN A 66 -1.89 -20.20 11.57
CA ASN A 66 -3.23 -19.87 11.07
C ASN A 66 -3.55 -18.37 10.94
N VAL A 67 -2.57 -17.47 11.12
CA VAL A 67 -2.75 -16.02 10.98
C VAL A 67 -2.18 -15.56 9.64
N GLY A 68 -3.06 -15.20 8.70
CA GLY A 68 -2.63 -14.69 7.39
C GLY A 68 -2.34 -13.19 7.35
N LYS A 69 -3.07 -12.40 8.16
CA LYS A 69 -2.90 -10.95 8.28
C LYS A 69 -3.30 -10.50 9.69
N LEU A 70 -2.66 -9.45 10.18
CA LEU A 70 -2.99 -8.76 11.43
C LEU A 70 -3.23 -7.28 11.15
N ALA A 71 -4.02 -6.61 12.00
CA ALA A 71 -4.23 -5.18 11.89
C ALA A 71 -4.19 -4.51 13.26
N LEU A 72 -3.58 -3.33 13.30
CA LEU A 72 -3.61 -2.40 14.43
C LEU A 72 -4.30 -1.12 14.01
N ALA A 73 -5.32 -0.72 14.77
CA ALA A 73 -6.07 0.52 14.55
C ALA A 73 -6.09 1.34 15.84
N GLY A 74 -5.79 2.63 15.74
CA GLY A 74 -5.69 3.50 16.90
C GLY A 74 -4.87 4.75 16.62
N SER A 75 -4.85 5.66 17.59
CA SER A 75 -3.93 6.79 17.59
C SER A 75 -2.57 6.37 18.17
N ALA A 76 -1.48 6.95 17.65
CA ALA A 76 -0.12 6.76 18.17
C ALA A 76 0.33 5.28 18.23
N LEU A 77 0.00 4.49 17.21
CA LEU A 77 0.31 3.06 17.16
C LEU A 77 1.81 2.75 17.34
N ALA A 78 2.69 3.61 16.82
CA ALA A 78 4.15 3.46 16.91
C ALA A 78 4.67 3.34 18.35
N ASP A 79 3.98 3.94 19.33
CA ASP A 79 4.41 3.96 20.73
C ASP A 79 4.03 2.68 21.46
N THR A 80 3.08 1.90 20.91
CA THR A 80 2.51 0.73 21.57
C THR A 80 3.48 -0.46 21.58
N LYS A 81 3.43 -1.26 22.66
CA LYS A 81 4.17 -2.54 22.70
C LYS A 81 3.72 -3.48 21.58
N LEU A 82 2.41 -3.51 21.31
CA LEU A 82 1.82 -4.41 20.32
C LEU A 82 2.33 -4.14 18.90
N TYR A 83 2.60 -2.88 18.55
CA TYR A 83 3.23 -2.53 17.28
C TYR A 83 4.64 -3.14 17.15
N ARG A 84 5.46 -3.01 18.20
CA ARG A 84 6.81 -3.59 18.22
C ARG A 84 6.77 -5.11 18.16
N ASP A 85 5.92 -5.74 18.96
CA ASP A 85 5.74 -7.20 18.94
C ASP A 85 5.33 -7.67 17.53
N TYR A 86 4.41 -6.97 16.85
CA TYR A 86 3.96 -7.38 15.51
C TYR A 86 5.00 -7.15 14.42
N LEU A 87 5.88 -6.17 14.57
CA LEU A 87 7.03 -5.99 13.67
C LEU A 87 8.06 -7.11 13.79
N GLU A 88 8.20 -7.74 14.95
CA GLU A 88 9.08 -8.90 15.13
C GLU A 88 8.53 -10.14 14.43
N HIS A 89 7.20 -10.21 14.28
CA HIS A 89 6.49 -11.38 13.75
C HIS A 89 6.05 -11.26 12.29
N GLY A 90 6.05 -10.07 11.70
CA GLY A 90 5.55 -9.88 10.35
C GLY A 90 5.94 -8.55 9.72
N LYS A 91 5.52 -8.37 8.47
CA LYS A 91 5.85 -7.18 7.67
C LYS A 91 4.63 -6.31 7.49
N ILE A 92 4.80 -5.00 7.62
CA ILE A 92 3.79 -4.01 7.23
C ILE A 92 3.48 -4.19 5.73
N TRP A 93 2.22 -4.47 5.45
CA TRP A 93 1.67 -4.64 4.10
C TRP A 93 0.90 -3.41 3.62
N TYR A 94 0.18 -2.76 4.53
CA TYR A 94 -0.70 -1.62 4.23
C TYR A 94 -0.77 -0.67 5.42
N VAL A 95 -0.69 0.62 5.14
CA VAL A 95 -0.79 1.69 6.15
C VAL A 95 -1.82 2.72 5.73
N VAL A 96 -2.58 3.24 6.69
CA VAL A 96 -3.44 4.41 6.52
C VAL A 96 -2.96 5.50 7.46
N PHE A 97 -2.60 6.65 6.89
CA PHE A 97 -2.07 7.77 7.66
C PHE A 97 -2.62 9.11 7.15
N GLY A 98 -2.61 10.07 8.05
CA GLY A 98 -2.95 11.46 7.76
C GLY A 98 -1.74 12.24 7.27
N ILE A 99 -1.89 13.01 6.20
CA ILE A 99 -0.91 13.99 5.73
C ILE A 99 -1.35 15.34 6.29
N GLN A 100 -0.80 15.71 7.45
CA GLN A 100 -1.25 16.89 8.20
C GLN A 100 -1.16 18.17 7.37
N LYS A 101 -0.08 18.35 6.58
CA LYS A 101 0.13 19.53 5.72
C LYS A 101 -0.98 19.76 4.70
N ARG A 102 -1.65 18.68 4.25
CA ARG A 102 -2.67 18.71 3.19
C ARG A 102 -4.06 18.32 3.69
N GLY A 103 -4.22 17.98 4.97
CA GLY A 103 -5.49 17.47 5.52
C GLY A 103 -5.97 16.15 4.91
N LEU A 104 -5.06 15.36 4.32
CA LEU A 104 -5.42 14.15 3.58
C LEU A 104 -5.35 12.91 4.45
N VAL A 105 -6.18 11.92 4.16
CA VAL A 105 -6.06 10.56 4.70
C VAL A 105 -5.82 9.63 3.52
N VAL A 106 -4.66 8.99 3.53
CA VAL A 106 -4.21 8.14 2.43
C VAL A 106 -3.90 6.75 2.97
N GLY A 107 -4.34 5.73 2.24
CA GLY A 107 -3.94 4.34 2.41
C GLY A 107 -2.93 3.95 1.34
N MET A 108 -1.89 3.20 1.72
CA MET A 108 -0.85 2.73 0.79
C MET A 108 -0.42 1.32 1.10
N THR A 109 -0.34 0.49 0.06
CA THR A 109 0.06 -0.93 0.13
C THR A 109 1.50 -1.13 -0.39
N ARG A 110 2.14 -2.24 -0.02
CA ARG A 110 3.47 -2.63 -0.55
C ARG A 110 3.49 -2.84 -2.06
N ASN A 111 2.35 -3.05 -2.72
CA ASN A 111 2.27 -3.15 -4.17
C ASN A 111 1.74 -1.87 -4.85
N CYS A 112 1.98 -0.73 -4.21
CA CYS A 112 1.72 0.62 -4.72
C CYS A 112 0.24 0.90 -5.07
N VAL A 113 -0.71 0.16 -4.49
CA VAL A 113 -2.10 0.58 -4.49
C VAL A 113 -2.24 1.71 -3.47
N VAL A 114 -2.53 2.90 -3.99
CA VAL A 114 -2.80 4.13 -3.22
C VAL A 114 -4.30 4.38 -3.20
N THR A 115 -4.85 4.67 -2.03
CA THR A 115 -6.27 4.96 -1.86
C THR A 115 -6.43 6.24 -1.07
N LEU A 116 -7.23 7.16 -1.59
CA LEU A 116 -7.55 8.40 -0.89
C LEU A 116 -8.88 8.25 -0.14
N PHE A 117 -8.91 8.70 1.11
CA PHE A 117 -10.12 8.72 1.96
C PHE A 117 -10.63 10.14 2.23
N SER A 118 -9.89 11.17 1.83
CA SER A 118 -10.33 12.57 1.86
C SER A 118 -10.88 12.99 0.49
N GLY A 119 -11.74 14.01 0.45
CA GLY A 119 -12.20 14.60 -0.81
C GLY A 119 -11.17 15.60 -1.35
N ILE A 120 -10.50 15.25 -2.45
CA ILE A 120 -9.70 16.19 -3.26
C ILE A 120 -10.00 16.00 -4.74
N GLU A 121 -9.57 16.93 -5.57
CA GLU A 121 -9.70 16.80 -7.02
C GLU A 121 -8.79 15.70 -7.58
N GLN A 122 -9.23 15.06 -8.67
CA GLN A 122 -8.46 14.00 -9.32
C GLN A 122 -7.04 14.45 -9.69
N ARG A 123 -6.87 15.70 -10.13
CA ARG A 123 -5.56 16.25 -10.50
C ARG A 123 -4.62 16.34 -9.29
N GLU A 124 -5.11 16.86 -8.18
CA GLU A 124 -4.34 16.93 -6.93
C GLU A 124 -3.92 15.55 -6.42
N PHE A 125 -4.79 14.54 -6.62
CA PHE A 125 -4.44 13.15 -6.30
C PHE A 125 -3.31 12.62 -7.18
N VAL A 126 -3.35 12.89 -8.49
CA VAL A 126 -2.26 12.51 -9.42
C VAL A 126 -0.96 13.21 -9.03
N ASP A 127 -1.01 14.51 -8.75
CA ASP A 127 0.17 15.28 -8.33
C ASP A 127 0.76 14.71 -7.02
N TYR A 128 -0.08 14.37 -6.04
CA TYR A 128 0.36 13.68 -4.82
C TYR A 128 1.05 12.34 -5.11
N VAL A 129 0.51 11.53 -6.03
CA VAL A 129 1.13 10.24 -6.38
C VAL A 129 2.49 10.46 -7.03
N LEU A 130 2.61 11.43 -7.94
CA LEU A 130 3.86 11.71 -8.64
C LEU A 130 4.93 12.33 -7.71
N ASP A 131 4.54 13.26 -6.84
CA ASP A 131 5.48 14.01 -6.02
C ASP A 131 5.87 13.28 -4.73
N GLU A 132 4.95 12.54 -4.10
CA GLU A 132 5.16 11.97 -2.76
C GLU A 132 5.18 10.44 -2.75
N VAL A 133 4.45 9.74 -3.62
CA VAL A 133 4.44 8.26 -3.63
C VAL A 133 5.52 7.70 -4.54
N LEU A 134 5.70 8.25 -5.74
CA LEU A 134 6.69 7.76 -6.71
C LEU A 134 8.11 7.71 -6.15
N PRO A 135 8.59 8.69 -5.33
CA PRO A 135 9.92 8.61 -4.72
C PRO A 135 10.09 7.50 -3.67
N LEU A 136 9.00 6.90 -3.20
CA LEU A 136 9.04 5.81 -2.20
C LEU A 136 9.20 4.42 -2.83
N ILE A 137 9.05 4.35 -4.16
CA ILE A 137 9.20 3.12 -4.92
C ILE A 137 10.69 2.76 -5.03
N SER A 138 10.98 1.46 -4.90
CA SER A 138 12.33 0.88 -5.02
C SER A 138 12.37 -0.20 -6.09
#